data_AF-A0A816FZD2-F1
#
_entry.id   AF-A0A816FZD2-F1
#
_cell.length_a   1.000
_cell.length_b   1.000
_cell.length_c   1.000
_cell.angle_alpha   90.00
_cell.angle_beta   90.00
_cell.angle_gamma   90.00
#
_symmetry.space_group_name_H-M   'P 1'
#
loop_
_entity.id
_entity.type
_entity.pdbx_description
1 polymer ?
#
loop_
_entity_poly.entity_id
_entity_poly.type
_entity_poly.pdbx_seq_one_letter_code
_entity_poly.pdbx_strand_id
1 'polypeptide(L)'
;MKLYPIIENVTLSNSNITNEIYPLIKSIRSDWTSSNTRLVTFTEGLTNIILGIFDNRTPDDDSNALIIKIYGIQTELFIDRQSEINAMIKFHEHGVFSQRVLIQFNNGIIYEFVSGKTCSRDDVREENISKLIAIKLAEIHNIPVEETEQPYIMLILRQFLKLLDKNSFDLSSIISDIDI
;
A
#
# COMPACT_ATOMS: atom_id res chain seq x y z
N MET A 1 -7.60 18.94 11.35
CA MET A 1 -7.11 17.55 11.26
C MET A 1 -6.02 17.53 10.20
N LYS A 2 -4.84 16.94 10.46
CA LYS A 2 -3.70 17.03 9.53
C LYS A 2 -3.96 16.16 8.29
N LEU A 3 -3.74 16.74 7.12
CA LEU A 3 -3.93 16.12 5.81
C LEU A 3 -2.69 15.32 5.36
N TYR A 4 -1.52 15.74 5.87
CA TYR A 4 -0.22 15.15 5.57
C TYR A 4 0.26 14.22 6.70
N PRO A 5 0.99 13.15 6.36
CA PRO A 5 1.52 12.21 7.34
C PRO A 5 2.59 12.85 8.24
N ILE A 6 2.79 12.26 9.41
CA ILE A 6 3.94 12.53 10.27
C ILE A 6 5.16 11.88 9.59
N ILE A 7 6.25 12.63 9.44
CA ILE A 7 7.49 12.12 8.86
C ILE A 7 8.41 11.66 9.98
N GLU A 8 8.82 10.39 9.94
CA GLU A 8 9.70 9.77 10.93
C GLU A 8 10.94 9.20 10.24
N ASN A 9 12.12 9.62 10.67
CA ASN A 9 13.39 9.17 10.08
C ASN A 9 13.84 7.82 10.66
N VAL A 10 12.97 6.82 10.57
CA VAL A 10 13.18 5.46 11.09
C VAL A 10 13.14 4.47 9.94
N THR A 11 14.02 3.47 9.99
CA THR A 11 14.00 2.32 9.07
C THR A 11 13.65 1.08 9.87
N LEU A 12 12.59 0.37 9.49
CA LEU A 12 12.18 -0.86 10.15
C LEU A 12 12.96 -2.05 9.59
N SER A 13 13.46 -2.91 10.48
CA SER A 13 14.09 -4.19 10.11
C SER A 13 13.07 -5.33 10.12
N ASN A 14 13.06 -6.16 9.08
CA ASN A 14 12.18 -7.33 8.99
C ASN A 14 12.34 -8.31 10.16
N SER A 15 13.54 -8.40 10.76
CA SER A 15 13.81 -9.29 11.89
C SER A 15 13.26 -8.79 13.22
N ASN A 16 12.89 -7.51 13.33
CA ASN A 16 12.60 -6.87 14.61
C ASN A 16 11.39 -5.91 14.57
N ILE A 17 10.54 -6.04 13.55
CA ILE A 17 9.38 -5.15 13.32
C ILE A 17 8.53 -4.99 14.58
N THR A 18 8.26 -6.10 15.28
CA THR A 18 7.41 -6.10 16.49
C THR A 18 7.94 -5.16 17.58
N ASN A 19 9.25 -5.00 17.75
CA ASN A 19 9.79 -4.11 18.79
C ASN A 19 9.91 -2.66 18.30
N GLU A 20 10.18 -2.47 17.02
CA GLU A 20 10.43 -1.15 16.42
C GLU A 20 9.13 -0.40 16.10
N ILE A 21 8.01 -1.11 15.93
CA ILE A 21 6.74 -0.51 15.55
C ILE A 21 6.09 0.32 16.67
N TYR A 22 6.15 -0.12 17.93
CA TYR A 22 5.46 0.56 19.03
C TYR A 22 6.03 1.95 19.32
N PRO A 23 7.35 2.17 19.33
CA PRO A 23 7.91 3.52 19.38
C PRO A 23 7.42 4.41 18.23
N LEU A 24 7.33 3.86 17.01
CA LEU A 24 6.94 4.59 15.81
C LEU A 24 5.47 5.05 15.86
N ILE A 25 4.55 4.18 16.31
CA ILE A 25 3.12 4.53 16.37
C ILE A 25 2.73 5.32 17.63
N LYS A 26 3.65 5.58 18.56
CA LYS A 26 3.34 6.22 19.84
C LYS A 26 2.69 7.59 19.70
N SER A 27 2.98 8.31 18.62
CA SER A 27 2.39 9.62 18.31
C SER A 27 0.91 9.55 17.90
N ILE A 28 0.48 8.40 17.36
CA ILE A 28 -0.90 8.17 16.89
C ILE A 28 -1.70 7.19 17.76
N ARG A 29 -1.00 6.34 18.53
CA ARG A 29 -1.51 5.32 19.45
C ARG A 29 -0.57 5.20 20.65
N SER A 30 -0.73 6.09 21.64
CA SER A 30 0.21 6.24 22.76
C SER A 30 0.16 5.10 23.79
N ASP A 31 -0.96 4.39 23.84
CA ASP A 31 -1.26 3.32 24.80
C ASP A 31 -1.12 1.91 24.20
N TRP A 32 -0.75 1.79 22.92
CA TRP A 32 -0.58 0.51 22.24
C TRP A 32 0.80 -0.11 22.52
N THR A 33 0.80 -1.41 22.80
CA THR A 33 1.95 -2.24 23.18
C THR A 33 1.76 -3.68 22.70
N SER A 34 2.80 -4.50 22.78
CA SER A 34 2.71 -5.92 22.37
C SER A 34 1.78 -6.77 23.22
N SER A 35 1.43 -6.34 24.44
CA SER A 35 0.53 -7.09 25.32
C SER A 35 -0.95 -6.81 25.05
N ASN A 36 -1.28 -5.65 24.46
CA ASN A 36 -2.67 -5.22 24.22
C ASN A 36 -3.02 -5.07 22.73
N THR A 37 -2.13 -5.49 21.83
CA THR A 37 -2.39 -5.51 20.39
C THR A 37 -2.08 -6.86 19.78
N ARG A 38 -2.67 -7.14 18.62
CA ARG A 38 -2.32 -8.27 17.75
C ARG A 38 -1.73 -7.75 16.45
N LEU A 39 -0.59 -8.30 16.06
CA LEU A 39 -0.05 -8.14 14.71
C LEU A 39 -0.54 -9.29 13.82
N VAL A 40 -0.99 -8.96 12.62
CA VAL A 40 -1.41 -9.92 11.60
C VAL A 40 -0.65 -9.62 10.32
N THR A 41 -0.01 -10.64 9.75
CA THR A 41 0.66 -10.51 8.46
C THR A 41 -0.35 -10.76 7.35
N PHE A 42 -0.49 -9.80 6.42
CA PHE A 42 -1.33 -9.93 5.25
C PHE A 42 -0.56 -10.40 4.01
N THR A 43 0.70 -9.99 3.88
CA THR A 43 1.56 -10.42 2.78
C THR A 43 2.96 -10.79 3.27
N GLU A 44 3.44 -11.96 2.83
CA GLU A 44 4.79 -12.48 3.10
C GLU A 44 5.66 -12.47 1.82
N GLY A 45 5.50 -11.43 1.00
CA GLY A 45 6.26 -11.30 -0.25
C GLY A 45 7.64 -10.68 -0.03
N LEU A 46 8.58 -10.98 -0.94
CA LEU A 46 9.92 -10.34 -0.97
C LEU A 46 9.84 -8.82 -1.26
N THR A 47 8.80 -8.37 -1.96
CA THR A 47 8.71 -7.03 -2.56
C THR A 47 7.92 -6.02 -1.73
N ASN A 48 6.95 -6.45 -0.92
CA ASN A 48 6.17 -5.60 -0.02
C ASN A 48 5.62 -6.44 1.14
N ILE A 49 5.95 -6.05 2.37
CA ILE A 49 5.39 -6.65 3.58
C ILE A 49 4.26 -5.75 4.06
N ILE A 50 3.08 -6.33 4.24
CA ILE A 50 1.90 -5.65 4.76
C ILE A 50 1.49 -6.33 6.06
N LEU A 51 1.47 -5.56 7.14
CA LEU A 51 1.03 -5.98 8.46
C LEU A 51 -0.17 -5.15 8.89
N GLY A 52 -1.12 -5.77 9.59
CA GLY A 52 -2.14 -5.09 10.36
C GLY A 52 -1.82 -5.14 11.84
N ILE A 53 -2.05 -4.05 12.55
CA ILE A 53 -2.01 -4.00 14.02
C ILE A 53 -3.39 -3.59 14.54
N PHE A 54 -3.91 -4.41 15.45
CA PHE A 54 -5.28 -4.30 15.95
C PHE A 54 -5.28 -4.30 17.49
N ASP A 55 -6.27 -3.64 18.08
CA ASP A 55 -6.40 -3.52 19.53
C ASP A 55 -7.13 -4.75 20.11
N ASN A 56 -6.48 -5.50 21.00
CA ASN A 56 -7.09 -6.67 21.62
C ASN A 56 -8.14 -6.32 22.68
N ARG A 57 -8.18 -5.07 23.12
CA ARG A 57 -9.18 -4.58 24.09
C ARG A 57 -10.53 -4.35 23.44
N THR A 58 -10.56 -4.18 22.12
CA THR A 58 -11.77 -3.95 21.32
C THR A 58 -11.80 -4.92 20.12
N PRO A 59 -11.90 -6.25 20.38
CA PRO A 59 -11.74 -7.26 19.34
C PRO A 59 -12.82 -7.22 18.24
N ASP A 60 -13.99 -6.62 18.52
CA ASP A 60 -15.09 -6.47 17.58
C ASP A 60 -15.08 -5.10 16.85
N ASP A 61 -14.09 -4.25 17.13
CA ASP A 61 -13.96 -2.91 16.56
C ASP A 61 -12.55 -2.69 15.97
N ASP A 62 -12.45 -2.90 14.66
CA ASP A 62 -11.23 -2.67 13.89
C ASP A 62 -11.12 -1.22 13.35
N SER A 63 -12.03 -0.30 13.72
CA SER A 63 -12.04 1.07 13.18
C SER A 63 -10.75 1.85 13.48
N ASN A 64 -10.06 1.48 14.56
CA ASN A 64 -8.81 2.10 14.98
C ASN A 64 -7.55 1.33 14.55
N ALA A 65 -7.71 0.22 13.85
CA ALA A 65 -6.59 -0.60 13.37
C ALA A 65 -5.72 0.16 12.38
N LEU A 66 -4.44 -0.21 12.33
CA LEU A 66 -3.46 0.41 11.44
C LEU A 66 -2.90 -0.64 10.48
N ILE A 67 -2.63 -0.22 9.24
CA ILE A 67 -1.84 -0.98 8.29
C ILE A 67 -0.43 -0.41 8.23
N ILE A 68 0.55 -1.31 8.28
CA ILE A 68 1.97 -1.02 8.14
C ILE A 68 2.41 -1.65 6.82
N LYS A 69 2.82 -0.81 5.87
CA LYS A 69 3.38 -1.25 4.59
C LYS A 69 4.88 -0.95 4.59
N ILE A 70 5.68 -2.00 4.48
CA ILE A 70 7.14 -1.92 4.36
C ILE A 70 7.52 -2.25 2.93
N TYR A 71 8.28 -1.36 2.31
CA TYR A 71 8.75 -1.50 0.95
C TYR A 71 9.93 -2.48 0.88
N GLY A 72 9.84 -3.46 -0.02
CA GLY A 72 10.92 -4.42 -0.27
C GLY A 72 12.05 -3.86 -1.13
N ILE A 73 13.14 -4.63 -1.20
CA ILE A 73 14.34 -4.32 -1.99
C ILE A 73 13.98 -4.47 -3.50
N GLN A 74 14.53 -3.61 -4.36
CA GLN A 74 14.35 -3.59 -5.83
C GLN A 74 13.04 -3.04 -6.42
N THR A 75 12.07 -2.56 -5.63
CA THR A 75 10.86 -1.90 -6.20
C THR A 75 11.10 -0.44 -6.63
N GLU A 76 12.21 0.17 -6.20
CA GLU A 76 12.60 1.55 -6.53
C GLU A 76 12.92 1.77 -8.01
N LEU A 77 13.16 0.68 -8.77
CA LEU A 77 13.41 0.76 -10.21
C LEU A 77 12.15 1.13 -11.02
N PHE A 78 10.95 0.98 -10.44
CA PHE A 78 9.68 1.15 -11.16
C PHE A 78 8.63 1.97 -10.44
N ILE A 79 8.65 2.02 -9.09
CA ILE A 79 7.60 2.68 -8.31
C ILE A 79 8.19 3.86 -7.55
N ASP A 80 7.75 5.06 -7.91
CA ASP A 80 8.00 6.27 -7.13
C ASP A 80 7.12 6.24 -5.86
N ARG A 81 7.77 5.98 -4.72
CA ARG A 81 7.12 5.92 -3.39
C ARG A 81 6.46 7.25 -3.03
N GLN A 82 7.04 8.38 -3.42
CA GLN A 82 6.45 9.69 -3.12
C GLN A 82 5.19 9.93 -3.96
N SER A 83 5.20 9.50 -5.23
CA SER A 83 4.00 9.51 -6.08
C SER A 83 2.88 8.64 -5.52
N GLU A 84 3.18 7.47 -4.95
CA GLU A 84 2.20 6.62 -4.27
C GLU A 84 1.55 7.34 -3.08
N ILE A 85 2.36 7.92 -2.19
CA ILE A 85 1.87 8.64 -1.01
C ILE A 85 1.04 9.84 -1.41
N ASN A 86 1.50 10.62 -2.40
CA ASN A 86 0.77 11.77 -2.91
C ASN A 86 -0.59 11.36 -3.52
N ALA A 87 -0.65 10.23 -4.22
CA ALA A 87 -1.90 9.69 -4.73
C ALA A 87 -2.87 9.33 -3.59
N MET A 88 -2.40 8.64 -2.55
CA MET A 88 -3.22 8.31 -1.37
C MET A 88 -3.75 9.57 -0.65
N ILE A 89 -2.93 10.61 -0.52
CA ILE A 89 -3.33 11.87 0.09
C ILE A 89 -4.41 12.55 -0.78
N LYS A 90 -4.20 12.65 -2.10
CA LYS A 90 -5.19 13.24 -3.03
C LYS A 90 -6.52 12.49 -3.02
N PHE A 91 -6.47 11.16 -2.98
CA PHE A 91 -7.64 10.31 -2.84
C PHE A 91 -8.44 10.65 -1.58
N HIS A 92 -7.77 10.71 -0.43
CA HIS A 92 -8.41 11.12 0.81
C HIS A 92 -8.98 12.55 0.77
N GLU A 93 -8.23 13.50 0.24
CA GLU A 93 -8.66 14.91 0.06
C GLU A 93 -9.96 15.04 -0.72
N HIS A 94 -10.15 14.22 -1.75
CA HIS A 94 -11.33 14.24 -2.61
C HIS A 94 -12.45 13.32 -2.12
N GLY A 95 -12.30 12.69 -0.94
CA GLY A 95 -13.27 11.74 -0.40
C GLY A 95 -13.37 10.42 -1.19
N VAL A 96 -12.41 10.17 -2.07
CA VAL A 96 -12.32 8.95 -2.88
C VAL A 96 -11.39 8.00 -2.14
N PHE A 97 -11.98 7.05 -1.42
CA PHE A 97 -11.35 6.22 -0.38
C PHE A 97 -11.24 6.88 1.00
N SER A 98 -11.36 6.05 2.03
CA SER A 98 -11.43 6.48 3.43
C SER A 98 -10.10 6.36 4.19
N GLN A 99 -9.03 5.91 3.55
CA GLN A 99 -7.75 5.64 4.22
C GLN A 99 -6.85 6.85 4.24
N ARG A 100 -6.47 7.30 5.43
CA ARG A 100 -5.43 8.32 5.59
C ARG A 100 -4.06 7.71 5.81
N VAL A 101 -3.05 8.29 5.17
CA VAL A 101 -1.65 8.04 5.51
C VAL A 101 -1.34 8.83 6.79
N LEU A 102 -0.95 8.12 7.85
CA LEU A 102 -0.73 8.68 9.18
C LEU A 102 0.76 8.96 9.43
N ILE A 103 1.62 8.03 9.03
CA ILE A 103 3.08 8.12 9.21
C ILE A 103 3.77 7.69 7.92
N GLN A 104 4.79 8.44 7.51
CA GLN A 104 5.76 8.04 6.49
C GLN A 104 7.11 7.85 7.17
N PHE A 105 7.77 6.73 6.88
CA PHE A 105 9.09 6.41 7.40
C PHE A 105 10.02 5.95 6.26
N ASN A 106 11.32 5.79 6.52
CA ASN A 106 12.34 5.66 5.47
C ASN A 106 12.05 4.53 4.46
N ASN A 107 11.48 3.43 4.93
CA ASN A 107 11.19 2.24 4.13
C ASN A 107 9.71 1.84 4.16
N GLY A 108 8.78 2.78 4.37
CA GLY A 108 7.37 2.43 4.37
C GLY A 108 6.41 3.53 4.83
N ILE A 109 5.15 3.12 4.99
CA ILE A 109 4.06 3.99 5.45
C ILE A 109 3.15 3.25 6.43
N ILE A 110 2.49 4.02 7.29
CA ILE A 110 1.41 3.57 8.16
C ILE A 110 0.14 4.33 7.79
N TYR A 111 -0.95 3.62 7.55
CA TYR A 111 -2.23 4.19 7.17
C TYR A 111 -3.40 3.48 7.85
N GLU A 112 -4.57 4.08 7.78
CA GLU A 112 -5.78 3.56 8.43
C GLU A 112 -6.24 2.23 7.82
N PHE A 113 -6.66 1.31 8.69
CA PHE A 113 -7.36 0.11 8.26
C PHE A 113 -8.79 0.45 7.83
N VAL A 114 -9.27 -0.23 6.79
CA VAL A 114 -10.67 -0.21 6.38
C VAL A 114 -11.20 -1.62 6.46
N SER A 115 -12.17 -1.82 7.34
CA SER A 115 -12.85 -3.11 7.45
C SER A 115 -13.64 -3.39 6.18
N GLY A 116 -13.51 -4.63 5.70
CA GLY A 116 -14.17 -5.07 4.49
C GLY A 116 -13.62 -6.41 4.02
N LYS A 117 -14.31 -6.99 3.03
CA LYS A 117 -13.86 -8.18 2.33
C LYS A 117 -13.36 -7.77 0.96
N THR A 118 -12.21 -8.31 0.55
CA THR A 118 -11.72 -8.14 -0.82
C THR A 118 -12.68 -8.81 -1.81
N CYS A 119 -12.95 -8.14 -2.92
CA CYS A 119 -13.77 -8.71 -3.98
C CYS A 119 -13.03 -9.90 -4.61
N SER A 120 -13.72 -11.03 -4.71
CA SER A 120 -13.27 -12.20 -5.45
C SER A 120 -13.36 -11.99 -6.97
N ARG A 121 -12.78 -12.91 -7.74
CA ARG A 121 -12.90 -12.92 -9.21
C ARG A 121 -14.37 -13.03 -9.64
N ASP A 122 -15.22 -13.69 -8.87
CA ASP A 122 -16.63 -13.89 -9.20
C ASP A 122 -17.47 -12.69 -8.75
N ASP A 123 -17.15 -12.12 -7.58
CA ASP A 123 -17.79 -10.92 -7.04
C ASP A 123 -17.75 -9.78 -8.08
N VAL A 124 -16.60 -9.55 -8.73
CA VAL A 124 -16.47 -8.46 -9.72
C VAL A 124 -17.31 -8.65 -10.99
N ARG A 125 -17.81 -9.86 -11.25
CA ARG A 125 -18.73 -10.14 -12.38
C ARG A 125 -20.19 -9.93 -12.02
N GLU A 126 -20.53 -9.83 -10.74
CA GLU A 126 -21.88 -9.53 -10.32
C GLU A 126 -22.25 -8.11 -10.73
N GLU A 127 -23.42 -7.96 -11.37
CA GLU A 127 -23.84 -6.68 -11.96
C GLU A 127 -23.85 -5.54 -10.94
N ASN A 128 -24.33 -5.80 -9.73
CA ASN A 128 -24.38 -4.81 -8.66
C ASN A 128 -22.99 -4.35 -8.21
N ILE A 129 -22.06 -5.30 -8.03
CA ILE A 129 -20.67 -5.00 -7.62
C ILE A 129 -19.94 -4.28 -8.75
N SER A 130 -20.09 -4.74 -10.00
CA SER A 130 -19.51 -4.11 -11.18
C SER A 130 -19.96 -2.64 -11.34
N LYS A 131 -21.25 -2.34 -11.10
CA LYS A 131 -21.75 -0.96 -11.07
C LYS A 131 -21.08 -0.12 -9.98
N LEU A 132 -20.92 -0.65 -8.77
CA LEU A 132 -20.25 0.05 -7.67
C LEU A 132 -18.77 0.33 -8.00
N ILE A 133 -18.08 -0.62 -8.63
CA ILE A 133 -16.70 -0.45 -9.13
C ILE A 133 -16.66 0.68 -10.16
N ALA A 134 -17.57 0.69 -11.14
CA ALA A 134 -17.62 1.72 -12.18
C ALA A 134 -17.87 3.12 -11.60
N ILE A 135 -18.77 3.24 -10.61
CA ILE A 135 -19.01 4.50 -9.89
C ILE A 135 -17.73 4.97 -9.18
N LYS A 136 -17.06 4.07 -8.45
CA LYS A 136 -15.82 4.41 -7.74
C LYS A 136 -14.69 4.79 -8.70
N LEU A 137 -14.55 4.12 -9.84
CA LEU A 137 -13.59 4.49 -10.89
C LEU A 137 -13.90 5.85 -11.50
N ALA A 138 -15.18 6.18 -11.71
CA ALA A 138 -15.59 7.51 -12.20
C ALA A 138 -15.23 8.61 -11.19
N GLU A 139 -15.38 8.36 -9.89
CA GLU A 139 -14.90 9.28 -8.85
C GLU A 139 -13.38 9.47 -8.91
N ILE A 140 -12.61 8.40 -9.06
CA ILE A 140 -11.14 8.46 -9.22
C ILE A 140 -10.74 9.27 -10.45
N HIS A 141 -11.39 9.03 -11.60
CA HIS A 141 -11.10 9.74 -12.85
C HIS A 141 -11.45 11.24 -12.80
N ASN A 142 -12.32 11.67 -11.89
CA ASN A 142 -12.66 13.08 -11.71
C ASN A 142 -11.68 13.83 -10.79
N ILE A 143 -10.70 13.15 -10.19
CA ILE A 143 -9.69 13.80 -9.35
C ILE A 143 -8.72 14.57 -10.25
N PRO A 144 -8.55 15.89 -10.04
CA PRO A 144 -7.60 16.68 -10.79
C PRO A 144 -6.18 16.15 -10.64
N VAL A 145 -5.55 15.85 -11.76
CA VAL A 145 -4.12 15.52 -11.86
C VAL A 145 -3.42 16.61 -12.64
N GLU A 146 -2.16 16.87 -12.30
CA GLU A 146 -1.33 17.74 -13.13
C GLU A 146 -1.23 17.12 -14.52
N GLU A 147 -1.45 17.93 -15.56
CA GLU A 147 -1.38 17.44 -16.94
C GLU A 147 0.03 16.91 -17.21
N THR A 148 0.14 15.61 -17.42
CA THR A 148 1.37 14.97 -17.88
C THR A 148 1.39 15.01 -19.41
N GLU A 149 2.50 15.40 -20.01
CA GLU A 149 2.65 15.44 -21.48
C GLU A 149 2.48 14.05 -22.14
N GLN A 150 2.66 12.96 -21.40
CA GLN A 150 2.55 11.58 -21.91
C GLN A 150 1.87 10.63 -20.93
N PRO A 151 1.07 9.65 -21.42
CA PRO A 151 0.55 8.58 -20.59
C PRO A 151 1.67 7.80 -19.89
N TYR A 152 1.55 7.62 -18.58
CA TYR A 152 2.57 6.97 -17.75
C TYR A 152 2.94 5.56 -18.25
N ILE A 153 2.01 4.84 -18.89
CA ILE A 153 2.26 3.54 -19.51
C ILE A 153 3.40 3.56 -20.53
N MET A 154 3.55 4.64 -21.31
CA MET A 154 4.63 4.74 -22.30
C MET A 154 5.99 4.87 -21.64
N LEU A 155 6.06 5.58 -20.51
CA LEU A 155 7.27 5.70 -19.70
C LEU A 155 7.64 4.36 -19.09
N ILE A 156 6.68 3.68 -18.46
CA ILE A 156 6.85 2.36 -17.86
C ILE A 156 7.36 1.35 -18.89
N LEU A 157 6.71 1.24 -20.06
CA LEU A 157 7.11 0.28 -21.10
C LEU A 157 8.56 0.51 -21.56
N ARG A 158 8.98 1.76 -21.73
CA ARG A 158 10.36 2.09 -22.10
C ARG A 158 11.36 1.71 -21.01
N GLN A 159 11.00 1.84 -19.73
CA GLN A 159 11.85 1.40 -18.61
C GLN A 159 12.01 -0.12 -18.60
N PHE A 160 10.92 -0.87 -18.78
CA PHE A 160 10.97 -2.33 -18.88
C PHE A 160 11.85 -2.80 -20.04
N LEU A 161 11.67 -2.23 -21.24
CA LEU A 161 12.50 -2.57 -22.41
C LEU A 161 13.99 -2.33 -22.16
N LYS A 162 14.36 -1.19 -21.56
CA LYS A 162 15.77 -0.89 -21.21
C LYS A 162 16.37 -1.90 -20.23
N LEU A 163 15.56 -2.47 -19.34
CA LEU A 163 16.05 -3.48 -18.40
C LEU A 163 16.28 -4.82 -19.10
N LEU A 164 15.39 -5.21 -20.02
CA LEU A 164 15.60 -6.39 -20.87
C LEU A 164 16.87 -6.25 -21.72
N ASP A 165 17.14 -5.07 -22.27
CA ASP A 165 18.34 -4.82 -23.07
C ASP A 165 19.64 -4.89 -22.26
N LYS A 166 19.61 -4.48 -20.98
CA LYS A 166 20.77 -4.54 -20.06
C LYS A 166 21.02 -5.93 -19.49
N ASN A 167 19.95 -6.71 -19.36
CA ASN A 167 19.93 -8.05 -18.82
C ASN A 167 19.68 -9.02 -19.97
N SER A 168 20.68 -9.28 -20.83
CA SER A 168 20.67 -10.41 -21.77
C SER A 168 20.60 -11.74 -20.99
N PHE A 169 19.47 -11.97 -20.35
CA PHE A 169 19.09 -13.14 -19.58
C PHE A 169 18.36 -14.06 -20.53
N ASP A 170 18.78 -15.32 -20.54
CA ASP A 170 18.18 -16.37 -21.31
C ASP A 170 16.72 -16.59 -20.85
N LEU A 171 15.78 -16.09 -21.67
CA LEU A 171 14.33 -16.16 -21.48
C LEU A 171 13.81 -17.61 -21.43
N SER A 172 14.64 -18.60 -21.77
CA SER A 172 14.28 -20.03 -21.69
C SER A 172 14.02 -20.51 -20.26
N SER A 173 14.58 -19.85 -19.24
CA SER A 173 14.43 -20.21 -17.83
C SER A 173 13.17 -19.67 -17.14
N ILE A 174 12.49 -18.69 -17.73
CA ILE A 174 11.29 -18.05 -17.15
C ILE A 174 10.00 -18.64 -17.73
N ILE A 175 10.07 -19.15 -18.98
CA ILE A 175 8.90 -19.70 -19.68
C ILE A 175 8.52 -21.10 -19.16
N SER A 176 9.40 -21.80 -18.42
CA SER A 176 9.08 -23.12 -17.85
C SER A 176 8.11 -23.09 -16.66
N ASP A 177 7.86 -21.93 -16.05
CA ASP A 177 7.04 -21.80 -14.84
C ASP A 177 5.68 -21.14 -15.11
N ILE A 178 5.35 -20.87 -16.38
CA ILE A 178 4.03 -20.40 -16.80
C ILE A 178 3.37 -21.51 -17.62
N ASP A 179 2.90 -22.54 -16.91
CA ASP A 179 1.90 -23.46 -17.45
C ASP A 179 0.56 -22.71 -17.57
N ILE A 180 0.10 -22.54 -18.81
CA ILE A 180 -1.31 -22.25 -19.15
C ILE A 180 -2.06 -23.57 -19.28
#